data_AF-K1RRI4-F1
#
_entry.id   AF-K1RRI4-F1
#
_cell.length_a   1.000
_cell.length_b   1.000
_cell.length_c   1.000
_cell.angle_alpha   90.00
_cell.angle_beta   90.00
_cell.angle_gamma   90.00
#
_symmetry.space_group_name_H-M   'P 1'
#
loop_
_entity.id
_entity.type
_entity.pdbx_description
1 polymer ?
#
loop_
_entity_poly.entity_id
_entity_poly.type
_entity_poly.pdbx_seq_one_letter_code
_entity_poly.pdbx_strand_id
1 'polypeptide(L)'
;WLTFSDPQMKNPRKRLTSTYFMNRYRHFLVDGGIIHLKTDSNFLFTYTTYMVDGNHLPVLFRTEDLYHQEGIDEETRKILSIQTYYESMWIERGLNIKYQKFALPREGVLVEPDIEIPLDDYRSYRRDKRSSKDTAK
;
A
#
# COMPACT_ATOMS: atom_id res chain seq x y z
N TRP A 1 -9.04 5.50 -0.62
CA TRP A 1 -8.65 4.19 -1.16
C TRP A 1 -7.47 4.35 -2.09
N LEU A 2 -6.44 3.52 -1.92
CA LEU A 2 -5.25 3.42 -2.73
C LEU A 2 -5.18 1.98 -3.27
N THR A 3 -5.84 1.74 -4.39
CA THR A 3 -5.99 0.40 -5.00
C THR A 3 -5.00 0.23 -6.14
N PHE A 4 -4.03 -0.69 -5.97
CA PHE A 4 -3.01 -1.03 -6.97
C PHE A 4 -2.23 0.20 -7.49
N SER A 5 -2.00 1.17 -6.61
CA SER A 5 -1.19 2.34 -6.96
C SER A 5 0.26 1.93 -7.25
N ASP A 6 0.88 2.60 -8.21
CA ASP A 6 2.28 2.36 -8.56
C ASP A 6 3.20 2.53 -7.31
N PRO A 7 4.11 1.57 -7.04
CA PRO A 7 4.97 1.58 -5.86
C PRO A 7 5.95 2.75 -5.82
N GLN A 8 6.24 3.37 -6.97
CA GLN A 8 7.18 4.51 -7.11
C GLN A 8 8.46 4.27 -6.30
N MET A 9 9.08 3.10 -6.50
CA MET A 9 10.13 2.58 -5.62
C MET A 9 11.31 3.54 -5.45
N LYS A 10 11.63 4.30 -6.50
CA LYS A 10 12.74 5.26 -6.54
C LYS A 10 12.39 6.67 -6.05
N ASN A 11 11.11 7.00 -5.90
CA ASN A 11 10.69 8.37 -5.59
C ASN A 11 9.54 8.39 -4.58
N PRO A 12 9.85 8.45 -3.26
CA PRO A 12 8.84 8.50 -2.22
C PRO A 12 7.83 9.64 -2.39
N ARG A 13 8.24 10.81 -2.90
CA ARG A 13 7.33 11.95 -3.12
C ARG A 13 6.24 11.69 -4.16
N LYS A 14 6.40 10.67 -5.01
CA LYS A 14 5.39 10.22 -5.97
C LYS A 14 4.57 9.04 -5.45
N ARG A 15 5.02 8.38 -4.39
CA ARG A 15 4.36 7.23 -3.79
C ARG A 15 3.16 7.70 -2.97
N LEU A 16 1.97 7.22 -3.31
CA LEU A 16 0.71 7.68 -2.69
C LEU A 16 0.60 7.34 -1.21
N THR A 17 1.37 6.38 -0.72
CA THR A 17 1.42 6.03 0.71
C THR A 17 2.50 6.79 1.50
N SER A 18 3.20 7.74 0.87
CA SER A 18 4.26 8.49 1.56
C SER A 18 3.75 9.54 2.52
N THR A 19 4.61 9.97 3.45
CA THR A 19 4.28 11.06 4.38
C THR A 19 3.91 12.35 3.67
N TYR A 20 4.49 12.58 2.48
CA TYR A 20 4.12 13.69 1.61
C TYR A 20 2.64 13.67 1.21
N PHE A 21 2.12 12.50 0.82
CA PHE A 21 0.72 12.33 0.47
C PHE A 21 -0.18 12.25 1.70
N MET A 22 0.26 11.62 2.79
CA MET A 22 -0.51 11.60 4.04
C MET A 22 -0.80 13.02 4.56
N ASN A 23 0.20 13.91 4.53
CA ASN A 23 0.00 15.31 4.89
C ASN A 23 -1.01 16.03 3.97
N ARG A 24 -1.06 15.67 2.68
CA ARG A 24 -2.08 16.20 1.78
C ARG A 24 -3.46 15.66 2.07
N TYR A 25 -3.56 14.37 2.38
CA TYR A 25 -4.83 13.72 2.70
C TYR A 25 -5.47 14.33 3.95
N ARG A 26 -4.67 14.73 4.95
CA ARG A 26 -5.15 15.45 6.15
C ARG A 26 -5.92 16.75 5.87
N HIS A 27 -5.69 17.40 4.73
CA HIS A 27 -6.39 18.64 4.39
C HIS A 27 -7.85 18.43 4.00
N PHE A 28 -8.21 17.25 3.48
CA PHE A 28 -9.57 16.99 3.00
C PHE A 28 -10.23 15.78 3.69
N LEU A 29 -9.47 14.94 4.38
CA LEU A 29 -10.03 13.90 5.24
C LEU A 29 -10.48 14.50 6.58
N VAL A 30 -11.52 13.88 7.13
CA VAL A 30 -11.88 14.04 8.54
C VAL A 30 -10.76 13.51 9.44
N ASP A 31 -10.70 14.01 10.67
CA ASP A 31 -9.76 13.49 11.65
C ASP A 31 -10.01 11.99 11.91
N GLY A 32 -8.95 11.20 11.93
CA GLY A 32 -9.03 9.73 12.02
C GLY A 32 -9.58 9.05 10.76
N GLY A 33 -9.66 9.76 9.63
CA GLY A 33 -10.12 9.20 8.35
C GLY A 33 -9.32 7.95 7.96
N ILE A 34 -9.99 6.95 7.38
CA ILE A 34 -9.39 5.65 7.09
C ILE A 34 -8.70 5.66 5.72
N ILE A 35 -7.42 5.34 5.71
CA ILE A 35 -6.68 5.04 4.49
C ILE A 35 -6.75 3.54 4.25
N HIS A 36 -7.18 3.16 3.05
CA HIS A 36 -7.21 1.78 2.58
C HIS A 36 -6.13 1.60 1.52
N LEU A 37 -5.22 0.64 1.70
CA LEU A 37 -4.26 0.20 0.69
C LEU A 37 -4.57 -1.25 0.29
N LYS A 38 -4.84 -1.49 -0.99
CA LYS A 38 -4.95 -2.84 -1.60
C LYS A 38 -3.88 -2.93 -2.69
N THR A 39 -2.97 -3.90 -2.63
CA THR A 39 -1.84 -3.99 -3.57
C THR A 39 -1.30 -5.41 -3.71
N ASP A 40 -0.70 -5.70 -4.85
CA ASP A 40 0.10 -6.87 -5.17
C ASP A 40 1.62 -6.66 -4.98
N SER A 41 2.05 -5.41 -4.75
CA SER A 41 3.45 -5.03 -4.59
C SER A 41 3.94 -5.29 -3.16
N ASN A 42 4.95 -6.15 -3.01
CA ASN A 42 5.63 -6.38 -1.73
C ASN A 42 6.34 -5.12 -1.25
N PHE A 43 7.01 -4.41 -2.15
CA PHE A 43 7.70 -3.15 -1.86
C PHE A 43 6.72 -2.12 -1.28
N LEU A 44 5.60 -1.86 -1.96
CA LEU A 44 4.65 -0.85 -1.53
C LEU A 44 4.02 -1.22 -0.19
N PHE A 45 3.65 -2.49 -0.03
CA PHE A 45 3.06 -2.99 1.22
C PHE A 45 4.04 -2.86 2.38
N THR A 46 5.28 -3.33 2.20
CA THR A 46 6.36 -3.26 3.19
C THR A 46 6.65 -1.81 3.56
N TYR A 47 6.86 -0.95 2.57
CA TYR A 47 7.09 0.47 2.79
C TYR A 47 5.95 1.11 3.61
N THR A 48 4.70 0.82 3.24
CA THR A 48 3.54 1.42 3.91
C THR A 48 3.40 0.90 5.34
N THR A 49 3.75 -0.36 5.58
CA THR A 49 3.84 -0.96 6.92
C THR A 49 4.82 -0.17 7.79
N TYR A 50 6.05 0.05 7.34
CA TYR A 50 7.04 0.83 8.10
C TYR A 50 6.66 2.30 8.26
N MET A 51 6.07 2.93 7.24
CA MET A 51 5.57 4.30 7.35
C MET A 51 4.50 4.40 8.44
N VAL A 52 3.55 3.48 8.45
CA VAL A 52 2.46 3.45 9.44
C VAL A 52 2.99 3.19 10.83
N ASP A 53 3.85 2.18 10.99
CA ASP A 53 4.33 1.72 12.29
C ASP A 53 5.32 2.72 12.89
N GLY A 54 6.23 3.27 12.09
CA GLY A 54 7.21 4.29 12.51
C GLY A 54 6.58 5.65 12.86
N ASN A 55 5.36 5.91 12.38
CA ASN A 55 4.58 7.09 12.73
C ASN A 55 3.48 6.80 13.77
N HIS A 56 3.44 5.59 14.33
CA HIS A 56 2.46 5.15 15.31
C HIS A 56 1.00 5.39 14.89
N LEU A 57 0.70 5.23 13.61
CA LEU A 57 -0.66 5.40 13.09
C LEU A 57 -1.52 4.19 13.52
N PRO A 58 -2.78 4.40 13.97
CA PRO A 58 -3.64 3.30 14.42
C PRO A 58 -3.96 2.33 13.28
N VAL A 59 -3.40 1.12 13.36
CA VAL A 59 -3.70 0.02 12.43
C VAL A 59 -5.04 -0.59 12.77
N LEU A 60 -5.96 -0.61 11.81
CA LEU A 60 -7.27 -1.23 11.98
C LEU A 60 -7.27 -2.67 11.44
N PHE A 61 -6.52 -2.92 10.37
CA PHE A 61 -6.37 -4.25 9.78
C PHE A 61 -5.15 -4.31 8.86
N ARG A 62 -4.49 -5.46 8.79
CA ARG A 62 -3.36 -5.72 7.88
C ARG A 62 -3.30 -7.22 7.55
N THR A 63 -3.11 -7.56 6.29
CA THR A 63 -2.89 -8.94 5.81
C THR A 63 -2.04 -8.95 4.54
N GLU A 64 -1.21 -9.97 4.39
CA GLU A 64 -0.43 -10.25 3.18
C GLU A 64 -1.12 -11.24 2.25
N ASP A 65 -2.23 -11.83 2.68
CA ASP A 65 -3.00 -12.81 1.91
C ASP A 65 -4.50 -12.56 2.08
N LEU A 66 -4.98 -11.55 1.36
CA LEU A 66 -6.34 -11.04 1.48
C LEU A 66 -7.42 -12.10 1.26
N TYR A 67 -7.20 -13.02 0.31
CA TYR A 67 -8.21 -13.99 -0.12
C TYR A 67 -8.26 -15.24 0.75
N HIS A 68 -7.23 -15.50 1.56
CA HIS A 68 -7.20 -16.60 2.51
C HIS A 68 -7.37 -16.14 3.97
N GLN A 69 -7.50 -14.84 4.22
CA GLN A 69 -7.56 -14.28 5.57
C GLN A 69 -8.97 -14.31 6.17
N GLU A 70 -9.09 -14.94 7.35
CA GLU A 70 -10.27 -14.86 8.21
C GLU A 70 -10.28 -13.58 9.07
N GLY A 71 -11.46 -13.18 9.56
CA GLY A 71 -11.58 -12.06 10.51
C GLY A 71 -11.70 -10.65 9.93
N ILE A 72 -11.81 -10.49 8.60
CA ILE A 72 -12.21 -9.22 7.98
C ILE A 72 -13.68 -8.92 8.33
N ASP A 73 -14.01 -7.68 8.69
CA ASP A 73 -15.41 -7.28 8.88
C ASP A 73 -16.23 -7.40 7.58
N GLU A 74 -17.53 -7.64 7.70
CA GLU A 74 -18.39 -7.98 6.55
C GLU A 74 -18.46 -6.85 5.50
N GLU A 75 -18.51 -5.60 5.95
CA GLU A 75 -18.51 -4.43 5.06
C GLU A 75 -17.20 -4.35 4.26
N THR A 76 -16.06 -4.47 4.94
CA THR A 76 -14.75 -4.48 4.29
C THR A 76 -14.62 -5.67 3.35
N ARG A 77 -15.12 -6.86 3.72
CA ARG A 77 -15.12 -8.04 2.84
C ARG A 77 -15.96 -7.82 1.56
N LYS A 78 -17.13 -7.19 1.67
CA LYS A 78 -17.99 -6.85 0.52
C LYS A 78 -17.32 -5.88 -0.45
N ILE A 79 -16.57 -4.90 0.05
CA ILE A 79 -15.84 -3.97 -0.83
C ILE A 79 -14.63 -4.67 -1.46
N LEU A 80 -13.93 -5.50 -0.70
CA LEU A 80 -12.74 -6.22 -1.19
C LEU A 80 -13.08 -7.34 -2.18
N SER A 81 -14.30 -7.88 -2.16
CA SER A 81 -14.76 -8.86 -3.16
C SER A 81 -14.92 -8.27 -4.56
N ILE A 82 -14.90 -6.94 -4.68
CA ILE A 82 -14.82 -6.27 -5.99
C ILE A 82 -13.41 -6.48 -6.53
N GLN A 83 -13.28 -7.40 -7.48
CA GLN A 83 -12.02 -7.70 -8.16
C GLN A 83 -11.85 -6.79 -9.37
N THR A 84 -10.65 -6.23 -9.54
CA THR A 84 -10.30 -5.54 -10.77
C THR A 84 -9.92 -6.53 -11.88
N TYR A 85 -9.96 -6.09 -13.14
CA TYR A 85 -9.62 -6.91 -14.31
C TYR A 85 -8.24 -7.59 -14.22
N TYR A 86 -7.26 -6.95 -13.57
CA TYR A 86 -5.90 -7.49 -13.48
C TYR A 86 -5.69 -8.42 -12.29
N GLU A 87 -6.54 -8.38 -11.26
CA GLU A 87 -6.36 -9.18 -10.05
C GLU A 87 -6.34 -10.68 -10.34
N SER A 88 -7.22 -11.16 -11.21
CA SER A 88 -7.23 -12.57 -11.62
C SER A 88 -5.90 -12.98 -12.26
N MET A 89 -5.33 -12.15 -13.14
CA MET A 89 -4.04 -12.41 -13.78
C MET A 89 -2.88 -12.46 -12.78
N TRP A 90 -2.93 -11.68 -11.70
CA TRP A 90 -1.91 -11.68 -10.66
C TRP A 90 -2.02 -12.90 -9.73
N ILE A 91 -3.26 -13.27 -9.38
CA ILE A 91 -3.54 -14.48 -8.60
C ILE A 91 -3.10 -15.73 -9.38
N GLU A 92 -3.38 -15.81 -10.68
CA GLU A 92 -2.92 -16.91 -11.56
C GLU A 92 -1.40 -17.04 -11.61
N ARG A 93 -0.65 -15.95 -11.37
CA ARG A 93 0.81 -15.93 -11.29
C ARG A 93 1.34 -16.27 -9.90
N GLY A 94 0.47 -16.61 -8.95
CA GLY A 94 0.84 -16.92 -7.57
C GLY A 94 1.20 -15.69 -6.73
N LEU A 95 0.82 -14.48 -7.15
CA LEU A 95 1.02 -13.28 -6.33
C LEU A 95 -0.17 -13.05 -5.40
N ASN A 96 0.09 -13.07 -4.10
CA ASN A 96 -0.92 -12.77 -3.09
C ASN A 96 -1.28 -11.27 -3.09
N ILE A 97 -2.58 -10.99 -3.07
CA ILE A 97 -3.08 -9.63 -2.85
C ILE A 97 -2.99 -9.29 -1.37
N LYS A 98 -2.36 -8.16 -1.08
CA LYS A 98 -2.13 -7.62 0.25
C LYS A 98 -3.08 -6.47 0.52
N TYR A 99 -3.43 -6.29 1.78
CA TYR A 99 -4.34 -5.23 2.19
C TYR A 99 -4.03 -4.72 3.58
N GLN A 100 -4.07 -3.40 3.76
CA GLN A 100 -4.07 -2.79 5.08
C GLN A 100 -4.99 -1.57 5.13
N LYS A 101 -5.59 -1.33 6.28
CA LYS A 101 -6.29 -0.08 6.61
C LYS A 101 -5.85 0.46 7.95
N PHE A 102 -5.69 1.79 8.01
CA PHE A 102 -5.24 2.51 9.19
C PHE A 102 -5.93 3.87 9.26
N ALA A 103 -6.10 4.39 10.47
CA ALA A 103 -6.62 5.72 10.69
C ALA A 103 -5.50 6.76 10.51
N LEU A 104 -5.84 7.90 9.92
CA LEU A 104 -4.92 9.02 9.75
C LEU A 104 -5.37 10.20 10.63
N PRO A 105 -4.73 10.41 11.80
CA PRO A 105 -4.97 11.59 12.62
C PRO A 105 -4.62 12.86 11.84
N ARG A 106 -5.37 13.94 12.04
CA ARG A 106 -5.16 15.24 11.39
C ARG A 106 -3.84 15.89 11.82
N GLU A 107 -3.46 15.69 13.07
CA GLU A 107 -2.29 16.33 13.69
C GLU A 107 -1.09 15.40 13.86
N GLY A 108 0.06 15.97 14.21
CA GLY A 108 1.31 15.26 14.46
C GLY A 108 2.28 15.30 13.27
N VAL A 109 3.58 15.18 13.56
CA VAL A 109 4.63 15.20 12.54
C VAL A 109 4.81 13.79 11.98
N LEU A 110 4.74 13.66 10.66
CA LEU A 110 5.04 12.40 9.99
C LEU A 110 6.49 12.38 9.53
N VAL A 111 7.21 11.31 9.87
CA VAL A 111 8.59 11.05 9.49
C VAL A 111 8.62 9.97 8.42
N GLU A 112 9.31 10.27 7.33
CA GLU A 112 9.50 9.33 6.23
C GLU A 112 10.43 8.19 6.68
N PRO A 113 10.05 6.91 6.48
CA PRO A 113 10.87 5.80 6.94
C PRO A 113 12.16 5.70 6.13
N ASP A 114 13.30 5.58 6.82
CA ASP A 114 14.62 5.43 6.21
C ASP A 114 15.04 3.94 6.20
N ILE A 115 14.46 3.19 5.27
CA ILE A 115 14.65 1.73 5.16
C ILE A 115 15.05 1.33 3.74
N GLU A 116 15.84 0.26 3.64
CA GLU A 116 16.13 -0.39 2.37
C GLU A 116 15.16 -1.56 2.16
N ILE A 117 14.43 -1.50 1.04
CA ILE A 117 13.46 -2.52 0.65
C ILE A 117 13.88 -3.05 -0.72
N PRO A 118 13.93 -4.39 -0.91
CA PRO A 118 14.16 -4.99 -2.22
C PRO A 118 13.16 -4.49 -3.26
N LEU A 119 13.61 -4.20 -4.47
CA LEU A 119 12.71 -3.78 -5.54
C LEU A 119 11.82 -4.94 -5.97
N ASP A 120 10.51 -4.69 -6.13
CA ASP A 120 9.66 -5.71 -6.74
C ASP A 120 9.93 -5.80 -8.24
N ASP A 121 9.63 -6.97 -8.79
CA ASP A 121 9.41 -7.14 -10.23
C ASP A 121 8.07 -6.53 -10.70
N TYR A 122 7.44 -5.67 -9.90
CA TYR A 122 6.19 -5.00 -10.24
C TYR A 122 6.31 -4.30 -11.60
N ARG A 123 5.46 -4.73 -12.55
CA ARG A 123 5.42 -4.23 -13.93
C ARG A 123 3.98 -3.92 -14.29
N SER A 124 3.68 -2.65 -14.58
CA SER A 124 2.46 -2.33 -15.31
C SER A 124 2.42 -3.17 -16.60
N TYR A 125 1.32 -3.86 -16.86
CA TYR A 125 1.15 -4.73 -18.03
C TYR A 125 1.66 -4.00 -19.30
N ARG A 126 2.64 -4.60 -20.02
CA ARG A 126 3.32 -4.09 -21.24
C ARG A 126 4.52 -3.12 -21.11
N ARG A 127 5.22 -3.02 -19.98
CA ARG A 127 6.49 -2.23 -19.92
C ARG A 127 7.71 -3.09 -19.62
N ASP A 128 8.72 -2.99 -20.49
CA ASP A 128 10.02 -3.62 -20.30
C ASP A 128 10.82 -2.97 -19.16
N LYS A 129 11.63 -3.78 -18.48
CA LYS A 129 12.51 -3.36 -17.38
C LYS A 129 13.59 -2.41 -17.93
N ARG A 130 13.54 -1.14 -17.53
CA ARG A 130 14.50 -0.10 -17.97
C ARG A 130 15.75 0.03 -17.09
N SER A 131 15.85 -0.70 -15.97
CA SER A 131 16.89 -0.46 -14.94
C SER A 131 17.54 -1.75 -14.46
N SER A 132 18.86 -1.75 -14.30
CA SER A 132 19.70 -2.85 -13.80
C SER A 132 19.96 -2.84 -12.28
N LYS A 133 19.25 -2.01 -11.51
CA LYS A 133 19.43 -1.92 -10.05
C LYS A 133 18.50 -2.92 -9.36
N ASP A 134 18.97 -3.52 -8.26
CA ASP A 134 18.21 -4.49 -7.46
C ASP A 134 17.60 -3.86 -6.18
N THR A 135 18.11 -2.71 -5.73
CA THR A 135 17.63 -1.95 -4.56
C THR A 135 17.26 -0.51 -4.91
N ALA A 136 16.41 0.10 -4.08
CA ALA A 136 15.85 1.44 -4.32
C ALA A 136 16.82 2.61 -4.05
N LYS A 137 17.86 2.40 -3.23
CA LYS A 137 18.96 3.34 -3.01
C LYS A 137 20.11 3.03 -3.98
#